data_AF-A0A7V3X629-F1
#
_entry.id   AF-A0A7V3X629-F1
#
_cell.length_a   1.000
_cell.length_b   1.000
_cell.length_c   1.000
_cell.angle_alpha   90.00
_cell.angle_beta   90.00
_cell.angle_gamma   90.00
#
_symmetry.space_group_name_H-M   'P 1'
#
loop_
_entity.id
_entity.type
_entity.pdbx_description
1 polymer ?
#
loop_
_entity_poly.entity_id
_entity_poly.type
_entity_poly.pdbx_seq_one_letter_code
_entity_poly.pdbx_strand_id
1 'polypeptide(L)'
;MTKQLTNRKVVIFENDFVDRNIVASIVDVAEDYKAMLLKIVEQFEADMRHYKYVVVNSRLENESFKSLELNKISGCSATWVSEQNYNPQNPFDTSWWRGGAGAITSLKLL
;
A
#
# COMPACT_ATOMS: atom_id res chain seq x y z
N MET A 1 -10.63 15.06 2.84
CA MET A 1 -11.78 14.75 1.95
C MET A 1 -11.30 13.81 0.82
N THR A 2 -10.82 12.61 1.17
CA THR A 2 -10.15 11.66 0.24
C THR A 2 -10.85 10.28 0.19
N LYS A 3 -12.05 10.17 0.78
CA LYS A 3 -12.96 9.00 0.63
C LYS A 3 -13.29 8.66 -0.84
N GLN A 4 -13.01 9.55 -1.79
CA GLN A 4 -13.19 9.29 -3.23
C GLN A 4 -12.24 8.24 -3.81
N LEU A 5 -11.11 7.94 -3.15
CA LEU A 5 -10.16 6.95 -3.65
C LEU A 5 -10.54 5.51 -3.28
N THR A 6 -11.34 5.30 -2.24
CA THR A 6 -11.75 3.96 -1.80
C THR A 6 -12.43 3.19 -2.93
N ASN A 7 -12.19 1.88 -3.00
CA ASN A 7 -12.61 0.94 -4.04
C ASN A 7 -11.99 1.15 -5.43
N ARG A 8 -11.19 2.20 -5.65
CA ARG A 8 -10.40 2.31 -6.87
C ARG A 8 -9.26 1.30 -6.86
N LYS A 9 -8.80 0.92 -8.06
CA LYS A 9 -7.62 0.07 -8.23
C LYS A 9 -6.38 0.92 -8.48
N VAL A 10 -5.26 0.45 -7.95
CA VAL A 10 -3.93 0.99 -8.19
C VAL A 10 -3.01 -0.11 -8.69
N VAL A 11 -1.99 0.29 -9.41
CA VAL A 11 -0.78 -0.51 -9.59
C VAL A 11 0.25 -0.05 -8.58
N ILE A 12 0.77 -1.01 -7.82
CA ILE A 12 2.00 -0.89 -7.05
C ILE A 12 3.14 -1.32 -7.97
N PHE A 13 4.10 -0.44 -8.22
CA PHE A 13 5.24 -0.79 -9.06
C PHE A 13 6.17 -1.80 -8.36
N GLU A 14 6.86 -2.60 -9.16
CA GLU A 14 7.94 -3.47 -8.69
C GLU A 14 8.95 -2.71 -7.80
N ASN A 15 9.57 -3.42 -6.86
CA ASN A 15 10.49 -2.87 -5.87
C ASN A 15 11.33 -4.00 -5.25
N ASP A 16 12.20 -3.65 -4.31
CA ASP A 16 13.13 -4.61 -3.68
C ASP A 16 12.45 -5.78 -2.95
N PHE A 17 11.14 -5.72 -2.68
CA PHE A 17 10.37 -6.83 -2.09
C PHE A 17 9.58 -7.65 -3.11
N VAL A 18 9.21 -7.08 -4.26
CA VAL A 18 8.42 -7.76 -5.29
C VAL A 18 8.92 -7.40 -6.69
N ASP A 19 9.21 -8.42 -7.50
CA ASP A 19 9.83 -8.32 -8.82
C ASP A 19 8.85 -8.06 -9.97
N ARG A 20 7.62 -7.68 -9.64
CA ARG A 20 6.56 -7.40 -10.61
C ARG A 20 5.59 -6.35 -10.09
N ASN A 21 4.87 -5.74 -11.01
CA ASN A 21 3.76 -4.85 -10.68
C ASN A 21 2.62 -5.63 -10.04
N ILE A 22 2.05 -5.09 -8.96
CA ILE A 22 0.94 -5.70 -8.24
C ILE A 22 -0.29 -4.80 -8.32
N VAL A 23 -1.42 -5.39 -8.71
CA VAL A 23 -2.71 -4.69 -8.70
C VAL A 23 -3.35 -4.85 -7.33
N ALA A 24 -3.76 -3.72 -6.75
CA ALA A 24 -4.45 -3.68 -5.47
C ALA A 24 -5.66 -2.73 -5.52
N SER A 25 -6.65 -2.99 -4.67
CA SER A 25 -7.77 -2.09 -4.43
C SER A 25 -7.51 -1.24 -3.19
N ILE A 26 -7.84 0.05 -3.27
CA ILE A 26 -7.78 0.95 -2.13
C ILE A 26 -8.93 0.60 -1.18
N VAL A 27 -8.60 0.17 0.03
CA VAL A 27 -9.58 -0.20 1.07
C VAL A 27 -9.89 0.98 1.97
N ASP A 28 -8.85 1.70 2.39
CA ASP A 28 -8.99 2.82 3.31
C ASP A 28 -7.88 3.85 3.12
N VAL A 29 -8.15 5.10 3.50
CA VAL A 29 -7.20 6.21 3.42
C VAL A 29 -7.21 6.94 4.76
N ALA A 30 -6.07 6.91 5.46
CA ALA A 30 -5.90 7.63 6.70
C ALA A 30 -5.11 8.93 6.45
N GLU A 31 -5.84 10.04 6.29
CA GLU A 31 -5.27 11.36 5.96
C GLU A 31 -4.27 11.84 7.02
N ASP A 32 -4.59 11.65 8.31
CA ASP A 32 -3.75 12.11 9.44
C ASP A 32 -2.37 11.43 9.45
N TYR A 33 -2.30 10.19 9.00
CA TYR A 33 -1.06 9.40 8.91
C TYR A 33 -0.43 9.42 7.52
N LYS A 34 -1.06 10.11 6.55
CA LYS A 34 -0.69 10.08 5.12
C LYS A 34 -0.49 8.66 4.62
N ALA A 35 -1.37 7.77 5.07
CA ALA A 35 -1.30 6.33 4.84
C ALA A 35 -2.52 5.83 4.08
N MET A 36 -2.36 4.74 3.35
CA MET A 36 -3.44 4.07 2.63
C MET A 36 -3.33 2.57 2.81
N LEU A 37 -4.46 1.92 3.06
CA LEU A 37 -4.57 0.48 3.11
C LEU A 37 -4.98 -0.02 1.73
N LEU A 38 -4.17 -0.90 1.17
CA LEU A 38 -4.41 -1.57 -0.10
C LEU A 38 -4.71 -3.05 0.16
N LYS A 39 -5.59 -3.64 -0.65
CA LYS A 39 -5.84 -5.08 -0.70
C LYS A 39 -5.42 -5.61 -2.06
N ILE A 40 -4.50 -6.56 -2.06
CA ILE A 40 -4.00 -7.20 -3.29
C ILE A 40 -5.16 -7.94 -3.96
N VAL A 41 -5.32 -7.76 -5.27
CA VAL A 41 -6.42 -8.37 -6.04
C VAL A 41 -6.15 -9.85 -6.31
N GLU A 42 -4.89 -10.19 -6.62
CA GLU A 42 -4.44 -11.55 -6.92
C GLU A 42 -3.70 -12.15 -5.73
N GLN A 43 -3.58 -13.48 -5.69
CA GLN A 43 -2.77 -14.12 -4.67
C GLN A 43 -1.30 -13.72 -4.85
N PHE A 44 -0.66 -13.29 -3.76
CA PHE A 44 0.75 -12.96 -3.72
C PHE A 44 1.40 -13.68 -2.55
N GLU A 45 2.45 -14.43 -2.84
CA GLU A 45 3.22 -15.19 -1.87
C GLU A 45 4.70 -14.85 -2.03
N ALA A 46 5.38 -14.64 -0.89
CA ALA A 46 6.82 -14.44 -0.80
C ALA A 46 7.29 -15.04 0.54
N ASP A 47 8.48 -15.63 0.58
CA ASP A 47 9.07 -16.23 1.79
C ASP A 47 8.11 -17.18 2.55
N MET A 48 7.35 -18.01 1.81
CA MET A 48 6.33 -18.93 2.35
C MET A 48 5.21 -18.23 3.15
N ARG A 49 4.93 -16.96 2.86
CA ARG A 49 3.87 -16.17 3.49
C ARG A 49 2.92 -15.61 2.43
N HIS A 50 1.63 -15.71 2.71
CA HIS A 50 0.60 -15.09 1.88
C HIS A 50 0.41 -13.64 2.27
N TYR A 51 0.63 -12.74 1.31
CA TYR A 51 0.43 -11.31 1.42
C TYR A 51 -0.90 -10.92 0.82
N LYS A 52 -1.68 -10.13 1.56
CA LYS A 52 -3.04 -9.75 1.16
C LYS A 52 -3.28 -8.26 1.24
N TYR A 53 -2.55 -7.59 2.12
CA TYR A 53 -2.68 -6.15 2.29
C TYR A 53 -1.32 -5.49 2.11
N VAL A 54 -1.35 -4.21 1.78
CA VAL A 54 -0.17 -3.35 1.75
C VAL A 54 -0.55 -2.03 2.42
N VAL A 55 0.23 -1.60 3.39
CA VAL A 55 0.11 -0.25 3.95
C VAL A 55 1.13 0.61 3.25
N VAL A 56 0.66 1.69 2.62
CA VAL A 56 1.54 2.63 1.90
C VAL A 56 1.49 4.00 2.54
N ASN A 57 2.65 4.63 2.70
CA ASN A 57 2.77 5.97 3.28
C ASN A 57 3.41 6.91 2.25
N SER A 58 2.91 8.13 2.17
CA SER A 58 3.52 9.18 1.35
C SER A 58 4.98 9.38 1.77
N ARG A 59 5.90 9.44 0.80
CA ARG A 59 7.33 9.55 1.09
C ARG A 59 7.74 10.98 1.47
N LEU A 60 7.16 11.98 0.83
CA LEU A 60 7.51 13.37 1.08
C LEU A 60 6.54 13.99 2.09
N GLU A 61 7.10 14.74 3.04
CA GLU A 61 6.34 15.36 4.13
C GLU A 61 5.25 16.32 3.63
N ASN A 62 5.40 16.88 2.43
CA ASN A 62 4.41 17.76 1.80
C ASN A 62 3.58 17.07 0.70
N GLU A 63 3.84 15.79 0.41
CA GLU A 63 3.04 15.03 -0.54
C GLU A 63 1.88 14.34 0.17
N SER A 64 0.76 14.31 -0.53
CA SER A 64 -0.42 13.52 -0.18
C SER A 64 -0.82 12.69 -1.40
N PHE A 65 -1.64 11.67 -1.18
CA PHE A 65 -2.18 10.85 -2.26
C PHE A 65 -3.14 11.59 -3.22
N LYS A 66 -3.31 12.91 -3.08
CA LYS A 66 -4.03 13.77 -4.04
C LYS A 66 -3.43 13.72 -5.45
N SER A 67 -2.13 13.46 -5.57
CA SER A 67 -1.48 13.25 -6.88
C SER A 67 -2.13 12.10 -7.65
N LEU A 68 -2.59 11.05 -6.95
CA LEU A 68 -3.30 9.93 -7.56
C LEU A 68 -4.65 10.38 -8.15
N GLU A 69 -5.39 11.28 -7.49
CA GLU A 69 -6.66 11.83 -8.01
C GLU A 69 -6.46 12.54 -9.36
N LEU A 70 -5.28 13.11 -9.57
CA LEU A 70 -4.87 13.75 -10.83
C LEU A 70 -4.28 12.77 -11.85
N ASN A 71 -4.44 11.46 -11.64
CA ASN A 71 -3.89 10.38 -12.45
C ASN A 71 -2.34 10.43 -12.60
N LYS A 72 -1.65 11.05 -11.65
CA LYS A 72 -0.19 11.09 -11.60
C LYS A 72 0.36 9.88 -10.84
N ILE A 73 1.64 9.61 -11.06
CA ILE A 73 2.40 8.64 -10.26
C ILE A 73 2.72 9.30 -8.90
N SER A 74 2.56 8.54 -7.81
CA SER A 74 2.87 8.99 -6.45
C SER A 74 3.94 8.09 -5.83
N GLY A 75 5.07 8.65 -5.41
CA GLY A 75 6.09 7.89 -4.67
C GLY A 75 5.64 7.58 -3.23
N CYS A 76 5.93 6.39 -2.73
CA CYS A 76 5.54 5.97 -1.38
C CYS A 76 6.53 4.96 -0.79
N SER A 77 6.51 4.80 0.52
CA SER A 77 6.94 3.54 1.13
C SER A 77 5.76 2.57 1.14
N ALA A 78 6.05 1.28 0.98
CA ALA A 78 5.10 0.19 1.05
C ALA A 78 5.56 -0.83 2.09
N THR A 79 4.65 -1.20 2.98
CA THR A 79 4.81 -2.30 3.92
C THR A 79 3.83 -3.39 3.54
N TRP A 80 4.34 -4.53 3.07
CA TRP A 80 3.55 -5.68 2.65
C TRP A 80 3.10 -6.47 3.87
N VAL A 81 1.80 -6.66 4.02
CA VAL A 81 1.15 -7.26 5.19
C VAL A 81 0.65 -8.66 4.88
N SER A 82 1.30 -9.65 5.50
CA SER A 82 0.84 -11.04 5.44
C SER A 82 -0.46 -11.22 6.19
N GLU A 83 -1.27 -12.20 5.81
CA GLU A 83 -2.56 -12.49 6.47
C GLU A 83 -2.41 -12.69 8.00
N GLN A 84 -1.29 -13.26 8.42
CA GLN A 84 -0.97 -13.56 9.84
C GLN A 84 -0.79 -12.30 10.69
N ASN A 85 -0.35 -11.20 10.08
CA ASN A 85 -0.02 -9.95 10.79
C ASN A 85 -1.11 -8.88 10.64
N TYR A 86 -2.13 -9.13 9.82
CA TYR A 86 -3.20 -8.17 9.60
C TYR A 86 -4.15 -8.12 10.79
N ASN A 87 -4.29 -6.94 11.40
CA ASN A 87 -5.25 -6.68 12.46
C ASN A 87 -6.37 -5.76 11.95
N PRO A 88 -7.60 -6.25 11.75
CA PRO A 88 -8.70 -5.40 11.27
C PRO A 88 -9.12 -4.30 12.26
N GLN A 89 -8.80 -4.45 13.56
CA GLN A 89 -9.04 -3.41 14.58
C GLN A 89 -7.96 -2.31 14.56
N ASN A 90 -6.81 -2.58 13.94
CA ASN A 90 -5.74 -1.62 13.73
C ASN A 90 -5.06 -1.85 12.36
N PRO A 91 -5.75 -1.53 11.25
CA PRO A 91 -5.36 -1.96 9.91
C PRO A 91 -4.06 -1.33 9.39
N PHE A 92 -3.63 -0.23 9.99
CA PHE A 92 -2.39 0.47 9.67
C PHE A 92 -1.23 0.08 10.60
N ASP A 93 -1.43 -0.92 11.48
CA ASP A 93 -0.36 -1.41 12.34
C ASP A 93 0.73 -2.09 11.52
N THR A 94 1.85 -1.40 11.41
CA THR A 94 3.07 -1.95 10.81
C THR A 94 4.14 -2.23 11.85
N SER A 95 3.90 -2.12 13.16
CA SER A 95 4.96 -2.21 14.19
C SER A 95 5.86 -3.46 14.11
N TRP A 96 5.33 -4.55 13.54
CA TRP A 96 5.99 -5.83 13.30
C TRP A 96 6.86 -5.88 12.02
N TRP A 97 6.89 -4.83 11.18
CA TRP A 97 7.61 -4.82 9.90
C TRP A 97 9.13 -4.94 10.03
N ARG A 98 9.68 -4.71 11.24
CA ARG A 98 11.11 -4.82 11.52
C ARG A 98 11.59 -6.26 11.27
N GLY A 99 12.13 -6.51 10.09
CA GLY A 99 12.60 -7.83 9.66
C GLY A 99 12.35 -8.17 8.19
N GLY A 100 11.66 -7.31 7.42
CA GLY A 100 11.44 -7.52 5.98
C GLY A 100 10.10 -6.93 5.53
N ALA A 101 9.79 -7.01 4.24
CA ALA A 101 8.51 -6.57 3.67
C ALA A 101 8.25 -5.04 3.65
N GLY A 102 9.27 -4.21 3.90
CA GLY A 102 9.22 -2.77 3.65
C GLY A 102 10.02 -2.42 2.39
N ALA A 103 9.47 -1.61 1.49
CA ALA A 103 10.15 -1.16 0.27
C ALA A 103 9.73 0.24 -0.15
N ILE A 104 10.57 0.92 -0.94
CA ILE A 104 10.17 2.16 -1.62
C ILE A 104 9.62 1.79 -2.99
N THR A 105 8.49 2.39 -3.36
CA THR A 105 7.86 2.15 -4.66
C THR A 105 7.08 3.39 -5.09
N SER A 106 6.31 3.27 -6.16
CA SER A 106 5.33 4.24 -6.59
C SER A 106 3.97 3.58 -6.80
N LEU A 107 2.94 4.40 -6.82
CA LEU A 107 1.56 4.03 -7.11
C LEU A 107 1.06 4.79 -8.32
N LYS A 108 0.17 4.16 -9.09
CA LYS A 108 -0.62 4.82 -10.12
C LYS A 108 -2.05 4.29 -10.08
N LEU A 109 -3.03 5.16 -10.19
CA LEU A 109 -4.42 4.75 -10.36
C LEU A 109 -4.63 4.06 -11.72
N LEU A 110 -5.48 3.03 -11.71
CA LEU A 110 -6.04 2.39 -12.90
C LEU A 110 -7.36 3.05 -13.32
#